data_AF-A0A915Z4A9-F1
#
_entry.id   AF-A0A915Z4A9-F1
#
_cell.length_a   1.000
_cell.length_b   1.000
_cell.length_c   1.000
_cell.angle_alpha   90.00
_cell.angle_beta   90.00
_cell.angle_gamma   90.00
#
_symmetry.space_group_name_H-M   'P 1'
#
loop_
_entity.id
_entity.type
_entity.pdbx_description
1 polymer ?
#
loop_
_entity_poly.entity_id
_entity_poly.type
_entity_poly.pdbx_seq_one_letter_code
_entity_poly.pdbx_strand_id
1 'polypeptide(L)'
;MMLTAQVIIFHKNELWDEANILERLYYKNKNQHQRAGYFRKIIEVRKFLKRIKEMGINELMSGFIEAFYSKKIGKIRSTWDQVPSQEMVIFVMNRLIGVVLLMNKALQIFNDAFNTFSALLRQTEFMSFALACLAILARFNILTRVMLEEIKKCYGLLRNWVEYFPRSSQTIPETDLDNEINKLPEFL
;
A
#
# COMPACT_ATOMS: atom_id res chain seq x y z
N MET A 1 -4.03 14.50 -28.68
CA MET A 1 -4.60 14.48 -27.32
C MET A 1 -5.65 13.37 -27.25
N MET A 2 -5.24 12.10 -27.24
CA MET A 2 -6.16 10.95 -27.26
C MET A 2 -5.58 9.67 -26.61
N LEU A 3 -4.49 9.79 -25.84
CA LEU A 3 -3.81 8.66 -25.20
C LEU A 3 -4.13 8.49 -23.70
N THR A 4 -4.94 9.38 -23.12
CA THR A 4 -5.24 9.35 -21.68
C THR A 4 -6.46 8.51 -21.32
N ALA A 5 -7.32 8.16 -22.29
CA ALA A 5 -8.59 7.50 -22.02
C ALA A 5 -8.54 5.96 -22.08
N GLN A 6 -7.57 5.37 -22.77
CA GLN A 6 -7.53 3.91 -22.99
C GLN A 6 -6.74 3.11 -21.94
N VAL A 7 -6.02 3.77 -21.03
CA VAL A 7 -5.06 3.07 -20.17
C VAL A 7 -5.62 2.65 -18.81
N ILE A 8 -6.81 3.08 -18.39
CA ILE A 8 -7.22 2.91 -16.97
C ILE A 8 -8.59 2.24 -16.85
N ILE A 9 -8.70 1.00 -17.32
CA ILE A 9 -9.57 0.01 -16.67
C ILE A 9 -8.61 -0.91 -15.92
N PHE A 10 -8.15 -0.45 -14.75
CA PHE A 10 -7.31 -1.29 -13.88
C PHE A 10 -8.23 -2.18 -13.05
N HIS A 11 -8.06 -3.48 -13.19
CA HIS A 11 -8.64 -4.41 -12.23
C HIS A 11 -7.86 -4.33 -10.91
N LYS A 12 -8.61 -4.27 -9.80
CA LYS A 12 -8.15 -4.11 -8.40
C LYS A 12 -6.99 -5.04 -7.97
N ASN A 13 -6.70 -6.11 -8.72
CA ASN A 13 -5.78 -7.19 -8.34
C ASN A 13 -4.59 -7.42 -9.29
N GLU A 14 -4.44 -6.67 -10.39
CA GLU A 14 -3.45 -6.98 -11.44
C GLU A 14 -2.00 -7.04 -10.92
N LEU A 15 -1.61 -6.15 -10.01
CA LEU A 15 -0.27 -6.17 -9.43
C LEU A 15 0.03 -7.46 -8.65
N TRP A 16 -0.97 -8.00 -7.96
CA TRP A 16 -0.81 -9.23 -7.19
C TRP A 16 -0.84 -10.47 -8.08
N ASP A 17 -1.59 -10.42 -9.18
CA ASP A 17 -1.57 -11.47 -10.20
C ASP A 17 -0.19 -11.54 -10.87
N GLU A 18 0.41 -10.40 -11.23
CA GLU A 18 1.80 -10.33 -11.70
C GLU A 18 2.80 -10.83 -10.65
N ALA A 19 2.60 -10.48 -9.37
CA ALA A 19 3.41 -11.00 -8.27
C ALA A 19 3.35 -12.54 -8.19
N ASN A 20 2.18 -13.13 -8.38
CA ASN A 20 2.00 -14.58 -8.40
C ASN A 20 2.71 -15.24 -9.59
N ILE A 21 2.69 -14.60 -10.77
CA ILE A 21 3.44 -15.06 -11.94
C ILE A 21 4.95 -15.02 -11.66
N LEU A 22 5.44 -13.93 -11.07
CA LEU A 22 6.85 -13.81 -10.66
C LEU A 22 7.24 -14.90 -9.66
N GLU A 23 6.41 -15.19 -8.67
CA GLU A 23 6.67 -16.27 -7.70
C GLU A 23 6.80 -17.62 -8.40
N ARG A 24 5.86 -17.98 -9.28
CA ARG A 24 5.94 -19.23 -10.05
C ARG A 24 7.22 -19.29 -10.90
N LEU A 25 7.57 -18.19 -11.56
CA LEU A 25 8.78 -18.08 -12.36
C LEU A 25 10.05 -18.23 -11.50
N TYR A 26 10.08 -17.61 -10.32
CA TYR A 26 11.16 -17.75 -9.35
C TYR A 26 11.31 -19.19 -8.90
N TYR A 27 10.23 -19.85 -8.46
CA TYR A 27 10.28 -21.22 -7.96
C TYR A 27 10.78 -22.20 -9.03
N LYS A 28 10.30 -22.07 -10.27
CA LYS A 28 10.73 -22.92 -11.39
C LYS A 28 12.23 -22.80 -11.68
N ASN A 29 12.78 -21.60 -11.60
CA ASN A 29 14.15 -21.31 -12.02
C ASN A 29 15.16 -21.17 -10.87
N LYS A 30 14.71 -21.33 -9.62
CA LYS A 30 15.53 -21.17 -8.41
C LYS A 30 16.78 -22.05 -8.46
N ASN A 31 16.62 -23.36 -8.65
CA ASN A 31 17.73 -24.29 -8.55
C ASN A 31 18.79 -24.08 -9.66
N GLN A 32 18.40 -23.54 -10.81
CA GLN A 32 19.31 -23.27 -11.93
C GLN A 32 20.10 -21.98 -11.77
N HIS A 33 19.50 -20.95 -11.16
CA HIS A 33 20.05 -19.58 -11.20
C HIS A 33 20.31 -18.97 -9.83
N GLN A 34 20.07 -19.67 -8.72
CA GLN A 34 20.15 -19.11 -7.36
C GLN A 34 21.47 -18.37 -7.06
N ARG A 35 22.60 -18.83 -7.61
CA ARG A 35 23.92 -18.25 -7.37
C ARG A 35 24.25 -17.08 -8.31
N ALA A 36 23.48 -16.90 -9.38
CA ALA A 36 23.74 -15.89 -10.40
C ALA A 36 23.42 -14.48 -9.90
N GLY A 37 24.26 -13.51 -10.30
CA GLY A 37 24.10 -12.10 -9.91
C GLY A 37 22.76 -11.50 -10.34
N TYR A 38 22.32 -11.76 -11.58
CA TYR A 38 21.02 -11.29 -12.09
C TYR A 38 19.84 -11.85 -11.29
N PHE A 39 19.94 -13.08 -10.78
CA PHE A 39 18.86 -13.73 -10.05
C PHE A 39 18.64 -13.09 -8.67
N ARG A 40 19.69 -12.47 -8.11
CA ARG A 40 19.57 -11.66 -6.88
C ARG A 40 18.65 -10.46 -7.08
N LYS A 41 18.56 -9.90 -8.28
CA LYS A 41 17.61 -8.81 -8.60
C LYS A 41 16.17 -9.26 -8.52
N ILE A 42 15.85 -10.49 -8.96
CA ILE A 42 14.50 -11.06 -8.76
C ILE A 42 14.20 -11.26 -7.28
N ILE A 43 15.18 -11.72 -6.48
CA ILE A 43 14.99 -11.86 -5.03
C ILE A 43 14.72 -10.49 -4.39
N GLU A 44 15.40 -9.44 -4.83
CA GLU A 44 15.18 -8.06 -4.37
C GLU A 44 13.77 -7.58 -4.69
N VAL A 45 13.32 -7.75 -5.94
CA VAL A 45 11.95 -7.44 -6.40
C VAL A 45 10.91 -8.14 -5.53
N ARG A 46 11.07 -9.45 -5.27
CA ARG A 46 10.15 -10.22 -4.42
C ARG A 46 10.08 -9.69 -2.99
N LYS A 47 11.22 -9.37 -2.38
CA LYS A 47 11.27 -8.78 -1.03
C LYS A 47 10.52 -7.47 -0.97
N PHE A 48 10.65 -6.62 -1.99
CA PHE A 48 9.93 -5.35 -2.05
C PHE A 48 8.43 -5.52 -2.27
N LEU A 49 8.01 -6.44 -3.13
CA LEU A 49 6.58 -6.77 -3.31
C LEU A 49 5.95 -7.27 -2.01
N LYS A 50 6.67 -8.12 -1.26
CA LYS A 50 6.22 -8.57 0.07
C LYS A 50 6.05 -7.39 1.03
N ARG A 51 7.03 -6.48 1.07
CA ARG A 51 6.98 -5.29 1.94
C ARG A 51 5.82 -4.35 1.56
N ILE A 52 5.52 -4.20 0.27
CA ILE A 52 4.34 -3.45 -0.19
C ILE A 52 3.06 -4.11 0.31
N LYS A 53 2.97 -5.45 0.27
CA LYS A 53 1.81 -6.20 0.77
C LYS A 53 1.60 -6.00 2.27
N GLU A 54 2.69 -6.04 3.04
CA GLU A 54 2.71 -5.85 4.49
C GLU A 54 2.27 -4.43 4.93
N MET A 55 2.25 -3.44 4.02
CA MET A 55 1.73 -2.10 4.35
C MET A 55 0.21 -2.10 4.59
N GLY A 56 -0.52 -3.11 4.09
CA GLY A 56 -1.93 -3.29 4.35
C GLY A 56 -2.81 -2.13 3.87
N ILE A 57 -2.58 -1.63 2.65
CA ILE A 57 -3.25 -0.44 2.13
C ILE A 57 -4.76 -0.69 1.99
N ASN A 58 -5.15 -1.88 1.53
CA ASN A 58 -6.55 -2.24 1.36
C ASN A 58 -7.28 -2.25 2.71
N GLU A 59 -6.64 -2.80 3.73
CA GLU A 59 -7.13 -2.87 5.10
C GLU A 59 -7.19 -1.47 5.73
N LEU A 60 -6.16 -0.64 5.52
CA LEU A 60 -6.13 0.76 5.96
C LEU A 60 -7.30 1.55 5.35
N MET A 61 -7.50 1.45 4.04
CA MET A 61 -8.57 2.15 3.33
C MET A 61 -9.95 1.61 3.72
N SER A 62 -10.09 0.30 3.91
CA SER A 62 -11.35 -0.30 4.36
C SER A 62 -11.69 0.15 5.78
N GLY A 63 -10.72 0.15 6.69
CA GLY A 63 -10.89 0.66 8.06
C GLY A 63 -11.21 2.15 8.10
N PHE A 64 -10.63 2.94 7.19
CA PHE A 64 -10.98 4.36 7.05
C PHE A 64 -12.42 4.55 6.56
N ILE A 65 -12.86 3.79 5.56
CA ILE A 65 -14.24 3.83 5.05
C ILE A 65 -15.22 3.36 6.12
N GLU A 66 -14.90 2.29 6.85
CA GLU A 66 -15.70 1.78 7.96
C GLU A 66 -15.90 2.82 9.07
N ALA A 67 -14.95 3.74 9.28
CA ALA A 67 -15.06 4.78 10.29
C ALA A 67 -16.20 5.80 10.01
N PHE A 68 -16.72 5.84 8.77
CA PHE A 68 -17.89 6.66 8.44
C PHE A 68 -19.24 5.98 8.79
N TYR A 69 -19.21 4.68 9.10
CA TYR A 69 -20.41 3.90 9.37
C TYR A 69 -20.48 3.49 10.84
N SER A 70 -21.62 3.72 11.48
CA SER A 70 -21.83 3.27 12.85
C SER A 70 -21.89 1.75 12.92
N LYS A 71 -21.04 1.12 13.74
CA LYS A 71 -21.07 -0.33 14.04
C LYS A 71 -22.25 -0.70 14.96
N LYS A 72 -23.46 -0.17 14.72
CA LYS A 72 -24.65 -0.63 15.43
C LYS A 72 -25.01 -2.03 14.91
N ILE A 73 -24.97 -2.98 15.84
CA ILE A 73 -25.17 -4.42 15.69
C ILE A 73 -26.35 -4.70 14.74
N GLY A 74 -26.07 -5.22 13.54
CA GLY A 74 -27.06 -5.93 12.73
C GLY A 74 -27.33 -5.42 11.31
N LYS A 75 -27.10 -4.13 10.98
CA LYS A 75 -27.24 -3.62 9.61
C LYS A 75 -26.30 -2.43 9.39
N ILE A 76 -25.32 -2.56 8.50
CA ILE A 76 -24.65 -1.39 7.90
C ILE A 76 -25.77 -0.61 7.20
N ARG A 77 -26.25 0.49 7.80
CA ARG A 77 -27.16 1.38 7.09
C ARG A 77 -26.36 2.03 5.96
N SER A 78 -27.01 2.21 4.81
CA SER A 78 -26.45 2.86 3.63
C SER A 78 -26.18 4.36 3.81
N THR A 79 -26.36 4.88 5.03
CA THR A 79 -26.22 6.29 5.36
C THR A 79 -24.92 6.53 6.10
N TRP A 80 -24.23 7.60 5.72
CA TRP A 80 -22.99 8.05 6.34
C TRP A 80 -23.35 8.62 7.71
N ASP A 81 -23.31 7.78 8.73
CA ASP A 81 -23.87 8.07 10.05
C ASP A 81 -22.84 8.70 11.01
N GLN A 82 -21.54 8.59 10.69
CA GLN A 82 -20.44 9.10 11.53
C GLN A 82 -19.36 9.77 10.68
N VAL A 83 -18.64 10.69 11.29
CA VAL A 83 -17.49 11.37 10.69
C VAL A 83 -16.25 11.01 11.50
N PRO A 84 -15.18 10.48 10.88
CA PRO A 84 -13.95 10.13 11.60
C PRO A 84 -13.28 11.37 12.20
N SER A 85 -12.46 11.16 13.25
CA SER A 85 -11.73 12.26 13.87
C SER A 85 -10.59 12.75 12.98
N GLN A 86 -10.18 14.00 13.20
CA GLN A 86 -9.05 14.61 12.48
C GLN A 86 -7.75 13.81 12.64
N GLU A 87 -7.50 13.23 13.82
CA GLU A 87 -6.29 12.44 14.11
C GLU A 87 -6.26 11.14 13.31
N MET A 88 -7.41 10.48 13.13
CA MET A 88 -7.52 9.29 12.28
C MET A 88 -7.18 9.62 10.82
N VAL A 89 -7.67 10.75 10.31
CA VAL A 89 -7.36 11.21 8.94
C VAL A 89 -5.85 11.49 8.80
N ILE A 90 -5.25 12.18 9.77
CA ILE A 90 -3.81 12.46 9.80
C ILE A 90 -3.00 11.14 9.86
N PHE A 91 -3.45 10.17 10.66
CA PHE A 91 -2.83 8.84 10.71
C PHE A 91 -2.84 8.15 9.34
N VAL A 92 -4.00 8.12 8.66
CA VAL A 92 -4.12 7.55 7.32
C VAL A 92 -3.21 8.29 6.33
N MET A 93 -3.21 9.63 6.35
CA MET A 93 -2.33 10.45 5.50
C MET A 93 -0.85 10.11 5.71
N ASN A 94 -0.39 10.00 6.96
CA ASN A 94 0.99 9.62 7.27
C ASN A 94 1.34 8.22 6.75
N ARG A 95 0.41 7.27 6.84
CA ARG A 95 0.59 5.92 6.28
C ARG A 95 0.69 5.97 4.75
N LEU A 96 -0.13 6.78 4.07
CA LEU A 96 -0.06 6.95 2.62
C LEU A 96 1.29 7.54 2.17
N ILE A 97 1.88 8.47 2.92
CA ILE A 97 3.25 8.97 2.64
C ILE A 97 4.26 7.82 2.67
N GLY A 98 4.20 6.97 3.69
CA GLY A 98 5.06 5.79 3.79
C GLY A 98 4.92 4.84 2.59
N VAL A 99 3.69 4.65 2.10
CA VAL A 99 3.42 3.85 0.90
C VAL A 99 4.04 4.48 -0.35
N VAL A 100 3.87 5.79 -0.54
CA VAL A 100 4.44 6.53 -1.67
C VAL A 100 5.96 6.39 -1.71
N LEU A 101 6.63 6.55 -0.56
CA LEU A 101 8.08 6.39 -0.45
C LEU A 101 8.51 4.96 -0.82
N LEU A 102 7.79 3.95 -0.33
CA LEU A 102 8.09 2.55 -0.62
C LEU A 102 7.88 2.21 -2.10
N MET A 103 6.80 2.70 -2.71
CA MET A 103 6.49 2.49 -4.13
C MET A 103 7.50 3.17 -5.05
N ASN A 104 7.94 4.39 -4.72
CA ASN A 104 9.03 5.06 -5.44
C ASN A 104 10.32 4.23 -5.39
N LYS A 105 10.64 3.65 -4.23
CA LYS A 105 11.80 2.77 -4.12
C LYS A 105 11.62 1.48 -4.94
N ALA A 106 10.43 0.92 -4.97
CA ALA A 106 10.11 -0.25 -5.80
C ALA A 106 10.29 0.02 -7.30
N LEU A 107 9.88 1.20 -7.79
CA LEU A 107 10.11 1.60 -9.18
C LEU A 107 11.60 1.62 -9.55
N GLN A 108 12.47 2.11 -8.66
CA GLN A 108 13.93 2.06 -8.87
C GLN A 108 14.41 0.61 -9.02
N ILE A 109 13.95 -0.27 -8.13
CA ILE A 109 14.36 -1.68 -8.12
C ILE A 109 13.87 -2.42 -9.37
N PHE A 110 12.66 -2.11 -9.84
CA PHE A 110 12.14 -2.69 -11.08
C PHE A 110 12.97 -2.25 -12.28
N ASN A 111 13.35 -0.96 -12.36
CA ASN A 111 14.23 -0.46 -13.42
C ASN A 111 15.63 -1.11 -13.35
N ASP A 112 16.22 -1.23 -12.18
CA ASP A 112 17.53 -1.87 -11.99
C ASP A 112 17.51 -3.34 -12.41
N ALA A 113 16.47 -4.07 -12.00
CA ALA A 113 16.25 -5.45 -12.41
C ALA A 113 16.06 -5.54 -13.93
N PHE A 114 15.24 -4.66 -14.51
CA PHE A 114 14.97 -4.62 -15.94
C PHE A 114 16.26 -4.40 -16.75
N ASN A 115 17.10 -3.45 -16.35
CA ASN A 115 18.39 -3.20 -16.98
C ASN A 115 19.33 -4.41 -16.90
N THR A 116 19.34 -5.08 -15.74
CA THR A 116 20.16 -6.29 -15.52
C THR A 116 19.70 -7.44 -16.45
N PHE A 117 18.41 -7.69 -16.54
CA PHE A 117 17.84 -8.71 -17.44
C PHE A 117 17.97 -8.32 -18.91
N SER A 118 17.96 -7.03 -19.24
CA SER A 118 18.20 -6.55 -20.60
C SER A 118 19.66 -6.78 -21.03
N ALA A 119 20.61 -6.65 -20.10
CA ALA A 119 22.00 -7.04 -20.34
C ALA A 119 22.14 -8.55 -20.54
N LEU A 120 21.47 -9.36 -19.73
CA LEU A 120 21.44 -10.83 -19.88
C LEU A 120 20.87 -11.24 -21.25
N LEU A 121 19.78 -10.60 -21.69
CA LEU A 121 19.15 -10.86 -22.97
C LEU A 121 20.09 -10.55 -24.15
N ARG A 122 20.89 -9.49 -24.06
CA ARG A 122 21.90 -9.14 -25.07
C ARG A 122 23.01 -10.19 -25.20
N GLN A 123 23.28 -10.93 -24.13
CA GLN A 123 24.26 -12.02 -24.13
C GLN A 123 23.68 -13.33 -24.70
N THR A 124 22.40 -13.33 -25.10
CA THR A 124 21.67 -14.49 -25.64
C THR A 124 21.53 -15.68 -24.69
N GLU A 125 21.80 -15.48 -23.40
CA GLU A 125 21.68 -16.50 -22.38
C GLU A 125 20.24 -16.62 -21.87
N PHE A 126 19.74 -17.86 -21.74
CA PHE A 126 18.42 -18.17 -21.15
C PHE A 126 17.28 -17.27 -21.67
N MET A 127 17.25 -17.02 -22.97
CA MET A 127 16.41 -16.00 -23.62
C MET A 127 14.93 -16.02 -23.19
N SER A 128 14.30 -17.20 -23.18
CA SER A 128 12.89 -17.32 -22.80
C SER A 128 12.62 -16.90 -21.36
N PHE A 129 13.54 -17.22 -20.44
CA PHE A 129 13.45 -16.80 -19.04
C PHE A 129 13.71 -15.29 -18.90
N ALA A 130 14.75 -14.78 -19.58
CA ALA A 130 15.08 -13.36 -19.55
C ALA A 130 13.93 -12.49 -20.11
N LEU A 131 13.32 -12.90 -21.23
CA LEU A 131 12.16 -12.24 -21.82
C LEU A 131 10.95 -12.24 -20.87
N ALA A 132 10.66 -13.38 -20.24
CA ALA A 132 9.57 -13.46 -19.27
C ALA A 132 9.79 -12.51 -18.08
N CYS A 133 11.01 -12.46 -17.53
CA CYS A 133 11.37 -11.52 -16.47
C CYS A 133 11.22 -10.06 -16.93
N LEU A 134 11.69 -9.70 -18.13
CA LEU A 134 11.56 -8.35 -18.66
C LEU A 134 10.11 -7.93 -18.83
N ALA A 135 9.27 -8.80 -19.38
CA ALA A 135 7.84 -8.55 -19.55
C ALA A 135 7.15 -8.28 -18.21
N ILE A 136 7.39 -9.12 -17.21
CA ILE A 136 6.84 -8.97 -15.85
C ILE A 136 7.34 -7.67 -15.20
N LEU A 137 8.64 -7.36 -15.30
CA LEU A 137 9.23 -6.15 -14.71
C LEU A 137 8.68 -4.87 -15.35
N ALA A 138 8.45 -4.87 -16.66
CA ALA A 138 7.80 -3.76 -17.36
C ALA A 138 6.36 -3.57 -16.88
N ARG A 139 5.60 -4.66 -16.73
CA ARG A 139 4.22 -4.63 -16.21
C ARG A 139 4.18 -4.11 -14.76
N PHE A 140 5.07 -4.57 -13.88
CA PHE A 140 5.18 -4.03 -12.52
C PHE A 140 5.44 -2.53 -12.51
N ASN A 141 6.30 -2.03 -13.40
CA ASN A 141 6.62 -0.60 -13.48
C ASN A 141 5.36 0.22 -13.79
N ILE A 142 4.60 -0.20 -14.81
CA ILE A 142 3.36 0.47 -15.23
C ILE A 142 2.32 0.41 -14.11
N LEU A 143 2.04 -0.78 -13.58
CA LEU A 143 1.06 -0.99 -12.50
C LEU A 143 1.38 -0.15 -11.26
N THR A 144 2.65 -0.13 -10.85
CA THR A 144 3.09 0.62 -9.67
C THR A 144 2.98 2.13 -9.90
N ARG A 145 3.27 2.63 -11.11
CA ARG A 145 3.08 4.05 -11.44
C ARG A 145 1.61 4.46 -11.36
N VAL A 146 0.70 3.62 -11.86
CA VAL A 146 -0.72 3.94 -11.79
C VAL A 146 -1.22 3.96 -10.34
N MET A 147 -0.90 2.92 -9.56
CA MET A 147 -1.27 2.89 -8.14
C MET A 147 -0.69 4.08 -7.38
N LEU A 148 0.56 4.48 -7.68
CA LEU A 148 1.20 5.63 -7.08
C LEU A 148 0.43 6.94 -7.35
N GLU A 149 -0.02 7.15 -8.59
CA GLU A 149 -0.82 8.32 -8.95
C GLU A 149 -2.20 8.30 -8.29
N GLU A 150 -2.84 7.14 -8.16
CA GLU A 150 -4.10 7.00 -7.42
C GLU A 150 -3.93 7.35 -5.94
N ILE A 151 -2.89 6.83 -5.30
CA ILE A 151 -2.59 7.13 -3.89
C ILE A 151 -2.30 8.62 -3.69
N LYS A 152 -1.56 9.26 -4.60
CA LYS A 152 -1.32 10.71 -4.55
C LYS A 152 -2.61 11.51 -4.68
N LYS A 153 -3.52 11.11 -5.57
CA LYS A 153 -4.85 11.74 -5.70
C LYS A 153 -5.65 11.58 -4.41
N CYS A 154 -5.69 10.38 -3.82
CA CYS A 154 -6.34 10.13 -2.53
C CYS A 154 -5.75 11.01 -1.42
N TYR A 155 -4.42 11.10 -1.33
CA TYR A 155 -3.76 11.98 -0.37
C TYR A 155 -4.12 13.46 -0.59
N GLY A 156 -4.16 13.92 -1.85
CA GLY A 156 -4.57 15.28 -2.18
C GLY A 156 -6.01 15.60 -1.75
N LEU A 157 -6.94 14.67 -1.96
CA LEU A 157 -8.33 14.80 -1.48
C LEU A 157 -8.40 14.84 0.04
N LEU A 158 -7.74 13.91 0.73
CA LEU A 158 -7.72 13.86 2.19
C LEU A 158 -7.10 15.12 2.80
N ARG A 159 -6.03 15.65 2.19
CA ARG A 159 -5.40 16.89 2.62
C ARG A 159 -6.36 18.08 2.56
N ASN A 160 -7.19 18.16 1.53
CA ASN A 160 -8.18 19.23 1.43
C ASN A 160 -9.32 19.03 2.44
N TRP A 161 -9.66 17.78 2.76
CA TRP A 161 -10.76 17.48 3.67
C TRP A 161 -10.38 17.53 5.15
N VAL A 162 -9.10 17.33 5.50
CA VAL A 162 -8.60 17.19 6.88
C VAL A 162 -9.01 18.36 7.79
N GLU A 163 -9.18 19.56 7.23
CA GLU A 163 -9.56 20.76 7.97
C GLU A 163 -11.03 20.77 8.41
N TYR A 164 -11.89 20.01 7.72
CA TYR A 164 -13.33 19.95 7.99
C TYR A 164 -13.71 18.83 8.96
N PHE A 165 -12.78 17.93 9.30
CA PHE A 165 -13.06 16.85 10.25
C PHE A 165 -13.04 17.37 11.70
N PRO A 166 -13.92 16.86 12.57
CA PRO A 166 -13.93 17.23 13.97
C PRO A 166 -12.61 16.81 14.63
N ARG A 167 -12.00 17.71 15.40
CA ARG A 167 -10.91 17.34 16.31
C ARG A 167 -11.47 16.41 17.36
N SER A 168 -10.69 15.39 17.74
CA SER A 168 -11.01 14.70 18.99
C SER A 168 -10.79 15.71 20.11
N SER A 169 -11.86 16.32 20.59
CA SER A 169 -11.82 17.04 21.86
C SER A 169 -11.33 16.02 22.89
N GLN A 170 -10.29 16.34 23.66
CA GLN A 170 -9.98 15.62 24.87
C GLN A 170 -11.24 15.61 25.73
N THR A 171 -11.98 14.50 25.76
CA THR A 171 -13.02 14.26 26.75
C THR A 171 -12.44 13.35 27.81
N ILE A 172 -11.67 13.93 28.73
CA ILE A 172 -11.90 13.57 30.13
C ILE A 172 -13.01 14.52 30.57
N PRO A 173 -14.15 14.03 31.06
CA PRO A 173 -15.20 14.88 31.60
C PRO A 173 -14.65 15.62 32.83
N GLU A 174 -14.81 16.95 32.89
CA GLU A 174 -14.61 17.76 34.10
C GLU A 174 -15.68 17.47 35.19
N THR A 175 -16.01 16.20 35.42
CA THR A 175 -17.07 15.82 36.39
C THR A 175 -16.70 14.69 37.35
N ASP A 176 -15.43 14.27 37.46
CA ASP A 176 -15.06 13.21 38.41
C ASP A 176 -13.76 13.43 39.21
N LEU A 177 -13.09 14.59 39.15
CA LEU A 177 -11.91 14.82 40.01
C LEU A 177 -12.27 15.13 41.48
N ASP A 178 -13.47 15.65 41.75
CA ASP A 178 -13.90 16.02 43.12
C ASP A 178 -14.51 14.84 43.89
N ASN A 179 -14.85 13.74 43.21
CA ASN A 179 -15.50 12.57 43.83
C ASN A 179 -14.54 11.46 44.29
N GLU A 180 -13.27 11.50 43.86
CA GLU A 180 -12.25 10.55 44.33
C GLU A 180 -11.40 11.06 45.51
N ILE A 181 -11.41 12.37 45.80
CA ILE A 181 -10.73 12.93 46.99
C ILE A 181 -11.47 12.55 48.30
N ASN A 182 -12.77 12.29 48.24
CA ASN A 182 -13.60 11.93 49.40
C ASN A 182 -13.75 10.41 49.63
N LYS A 183 -12.96 9.56 48.97
CA LYS A 183 -13.00 8.09 49.10
C LYS A 183 -11.71 7.45 49.61
N LEU A 184 -10.86 8.21 50.32
CA LEU A 184 -9.76 7.62 51.08
C LEU A 184 -10.23 7.32 52.51
N PRO A 185 -10.23 6.05 52.95
CA PRO A 185 -10.40 5.75 54.37
C PRO A 185 -9.18 6.29 55.14
N GLU A 186 -9.46 7.11 56.16
CA GLU A 186 -8.50 7.44 57.22
C GLU A 186 -8.07 6.15 57.92
N PHE A 187 -6.92 5.57 57.57
CA PHE A 187 -6.11 4.72 58.47
C PHE A 187 -4.73 4.45 57.87
N LEU A 188 -3.76 5.28 58.24
CA LEU A 188 -2.52 4.91 58.95
C LEU A 188 -1.84 6.17 59.48
#